data_AF-A0A4V1G3L2-F1
#
_entry.id   AF-A0A4V1G3L2-F1
#
_cell.length_a   1.000
_cell.length_b   1.000
_cell.length_c   1.000
_cell.angle_alpha   90.00
_cell.angle_beta   90.00
_cell.angle_gamma   90.00
#
_symmetry.space_group_name_H-M   'P 1'
#
loop_
_entity.id
_entity.type
_entity.pdbx_description
1 polymer ?
#
loop_
_entity_poly.entity_id
_entity_poly.type
_entity_poly.pdbx_seq_one_letter_code
_entity_poly.pdbx_strand_id
1 'polypeptide(L)'
;MDKIQHMLYYLITGLQGWPNNYSKIPDELHKGMLMFIQEAAKSGGEVPADVHRLLQLLHKPSNEWGIQGLSEYYPEEAPLVEEFIGITPDAEDFINTYHSPDEAQQKNMFAILQFCREDSRKLQTEYTQIRTFLSQPQHAVVSSFQFVQFADSFRDRELSSLIRQCYEEITSPLMNYRKCPHCGWTLEYKQDRWRCNKENICHTLADFEVVEQFDFRNERVYRLLPGIQRYVLLPGISEMKLADYLRRKEYEVELYPNIDEYDLAISLHNLKIFLDVKDFKDPRTLANFFNQQSAAYLEKYGPNVYVVVPKYRNDLFPYYSQRASLFLNEEAKKFITILMENEVEKMLKKVLP
;
A
#
# COMPACT_ATOMS: atom_id res chain seq x y z
N MET A 1 2.96 22.70 0.80
CA MET A 1 1.91 21.75 0.41
C MET A 1 1.00 22.43 -0.60
N ASP A 2 0.68 21.73 -1.68
CA ASP A 2 0.00 22.28 -2.84
C ASP A 2 -1.52 22.51 -2.60
N LYS A 3 -2.14 23.48 -3.30
CA LYS A 3 -3.57 23.82 -3.12
C LYS A 3 -4.52 22.72 -3.60
N ILE A 4 -4.16 22.02 -4.67
CA ILE A 4 -4.94 20.91 -5.22
C ILE A 4 -4.92 19.72 -4.26
N GLN A 5 -3.77 19.44 -3.64
CA GLN A 5 -3.67 18.39 -2.62
C GLN A 5 -4.61 18.69 -1.42
N HIS A 6 -4.61 19.92 -0.91
CA HIS A 6 -5.53 20.30 0.17
C HIS A 6 -7.00 20.21 -0.26
N MET A 7 -7.32 20.59 -1.50
CA MET A 7 -8.67 20.47 -2.05
C MET A 7 -9.14 19.01 -2.01
N LEU A 8 -8.34 18.09 -2.56
CA LEU A 8 -8.61 16.65 -2.53
C LEU A 8 -8.78 16.15 -1.10
N TYR A 9 -7.87 16.53 -0.19
CA TYR A 9 -7.94 16.15 1.23
C TYR A 9 -9.27 16.51 1.88
N TYR A 10 -9.71 17.77 1.76
CA TYR A 10 -10.96 18.23 2.37
C TYR A 10 -12.20 17.61 1.71
N LEU A 11 -12.18 17.41 0.39
CA LEU A 11 -13.26 16.69 -0.30
C LEU A 11 -13.40 15.27 0.22
N ILE A 12 -12.29 14.52 0.27
CA ILE A 12 -12.32 13.09 0.62
C ILE A 12 -12.65 12.90 2.11
N THR A 13 -12.03 13.66 3.02
CA THR A 13 -12.32 13.58 4.46
C THR A 13 -13.76 13.96 4.78
N GLY A 14 -14.27 15.01 4.13
CA GLY A 14 -15.66 15.41 4.23
C GLY A 14 -16.62 14.32 3.75
N LEU A 15 -16.35 13.70 2.60
CA LEU A 15 -17.16 12.60 2.06
C LEU A 15 -17.12 11.34 2.94
N GLN A 16 -15.98 11.03 3.60
CA GLN A 16 -15.89 9.92 4.55
C GLN A 16 -16.73 10.15 5.82
N GLY A 17 -16.81 11.38 6.29
CA GLY A 17 -17.57 11.74 7.50
C GLY A 17 -19.08 11.86 7.28
N TRP A 18 -19.52 12.11 6.04
CA TRP A 18 -20.90 12.44 5.71
C TRP A 18 -21.95 11.32 5.92
N PRO A 19 -21.65 10.03 5.66
CA PRO A 19 -22.61 8.94 5.86
C PRO A 19 -23.19 8.82 7.28
N ASN A 20 -22.54 9.46 8.27
CA ASN A 20 -22.99 9.47 9.65
C ASN A 20 -24.12 10.49 9.92
N ASN A 21 -24.28 11.50 9.05
CA ASN A 21 -25.35 12.50 9.16
C ASN A 21 -25.60 13.24 7.84
N TYR A 22 -26.56 12.76 7.04
CA TYR A 22 -26.93 13.38 5.76
C TYR A 22 -27.64 14.75 5.90
N SER A 23 -28.10 15.13 7.11
CA SER A 23 -28.84 16.39 7.29
C SER A 23 -27.93 17.62 7.40
N LYS A 24 -26.60 17.43 7.50
CA LYS A 24 -25.63 18.52 7.56
C LYS A 24 -24.43 18.17 6.67
N ILE A 25 -24.09 19.08 5.76
CA ILE A 25 -22.85 18.97 4.97
C ILE A 25 -21.67 19.15 5.95
N PRO A 26 -20.69 18.23 5.98
CA PRO A 26 -19.49 18.37 6.81
C PRO A 26 -18.70 19.63 6.46
N ASP A 27 -18.09 20.26 7.47
CA ASP A 27 -17.36 21.52 7.28
C ASP A 27 -16.14 21.32 6.36
N GLU A 28 -15.52 20.15 6.42
CA GLU A 28 -14.46 19.69 5.52
C GLU A 28 -14.95 19.62 4.07
N LEU A 29 -16.12 19.01 3.83
CA LEU A 29 -16.67 18.89 2.48
C LEU A 29 -16.99 20.28 1.90
N HIS A 30 -17.57 21.16 2.71
CA HIS A 30 -17.84 22.54 2.32
C HIS A 30 -16.54 23.29 1.98
N LYS A 31 -15.50 23.15 2.79
CA LYS A 31 -14.18 23.73 2.51
C LYS A 31 -13.57 23.17 1.22
N GLY A 32 -13.64 21.85 1.02
CA GLY A 32 -13.19 21.19 -0.20
C GLY A 32 -13.92 21.69 -1.44
N MET A 33 -15.24 21.87 -1.36
CA MET A 33 -16.06 22.45 -2.44
C MET A 33 -15.62 23.87 -2.80
N LEU A 34 -15.37 24.74 -1.81
CA LEU A 34 -14.90 26.10 -2.06
C LEU A 34 -13.54 26.11 -2.76
N MET A 35 -12.65 25.20 -2.39
CA MET A 35 -11.34 25.05 -3.05
C MET A 35 -11.50 24.50 -4.48
N PHE A 36 -12.40 23.54 -4.70
CA PHE A 36 -12.73 23.02 -6.03
C PHE A 36 -13.23 24.14 -6.94
N ILE A 37 -14.17 24.95 -6.46
CA ILE A 37 -14.70 26.11 -7.19
C ILE A 37 -13.57 27.05 -7.61
N GLN A 38 -12.63 27.34 -6.69
CA GLN A 38 -11.50 28.23 -6.98
C GLN A 38 -10.56 27.65 -8.05
N GLU A 39 -10.21 26.37 -7.97
CA GLU A 39 -9.28 25.75 -8.92
C GLU A 39 -9.93 25.47 -10.29
N ALA A 40 -11.21 25.07 -10.31
CA ALA A 40 -11.98 24.93 -11.54
C ALA A 40 -12.13 26.28 -12.26
N ALA A 41 -12.48 27.34 -11.54
CA ALA A 41 -12.64 28.68 -12.14
C ALA A 41 -11.34 29.21 -12.74
N LYS A 42 -10.19 29.00 -12.07
CA LYS A 42 -8.87 29.39 -12.62
C LYS A 42 -8.50 28.59 -13.86
N SER A 43 -8.86 27.32 -13.88
CA SER A 43 -8.53 26.37 -14.95
C SER A 43 -9.47 26.47 -16.16
N GLY A 44 -10.56 27.25 -16.05
CA GLY A 44 -11.63 27.31 -17.05
C GLY A 44 -12.54 26.07 -17.07
N GLY A 45 -12.51 25.27 -16.00
CA GLY A 45 -13.32 24.08 -15.81
C GLY A 45 -14.74 24.37 -15.33
N GLU A 46 -15.53 23.31 -15.16
CA GLU A 46 -16.90 23.43 -14.69
C GLU A 46 -16.96 23.79 -13.19
N VAL A 47 -17.63 24.90 -12.86
CA VAL A 47 -17.79 25.35 -11.47
C VAL A 47 -19.13 24.84 -10.91
N PRO A 48 -19.13 23.95 -9.91
CA PRO A 48 -20.37 23.43 -9.34
C PRO A 48 -21.13 24.50 -8.56
N ALA A 49 -22.42 24.67 -8.85
CA ALA A 49 -23.27 25.64 -8.17
C ALA A 49 -23.70 25.21 -6.76
N ASP A 50 -23.73 23.90 -6.50
CA ASP A 50 -24.15 23.29 -5.25
C ASP A 50 -23.42 21.95 -5.02
N VAL A 51 -23.63 21.35 -3.84
CA VAL A 51 -23.02 20.07 -3.48
C VAL A 51 -23.48 18.92 -4.39
N HIS A 52 -24.71 18.97 -4.92
CA HIS A 52 -25.22 17.93 -5.80
C HIS A 52 -24.45 17.93 -7.13
N ARG A 53 -24.21 19.11 -7.70
CA ARG A 53 -23.41 19.24 -8.91
C ARG A 53 -21.96 18.88 -8.68
N LEU A 54 -21.40 19.22 -7.52
CA LEU A 54 -20.08 18.74 -7.11
C LEU A 54 -20.02 17.22 -7.11
N LEU A 55 -20.96 16.53 -6.46
CA LEU A 55 -20.98 15.06 -6.42
C LEU A 55 -21.04 14.45 -7.83
N GLN A 56 -21.86 14.99 -8.72
CA GLN A 56 -21.92 14.55 -10.12
C GLN A 56 -20.57 14.67 -10.84
N LEU A 57 -19.79 15.72 -10.55
CA LEU A 57 -18.42 15.84 -11.08
C LEU A 57 -17.50 14.81 -10.44
N LEU A 58 -17.57 14.62 -9.12
CA LEU A 58 -16.72 13.68 -8.38
C LEU A 58 -16.97 12.20 -8.72
N HIS A 59 -18.10 11.87 -9.35
CA HIS A 59 -18.36 10.54 -9.93
C HIS A 59 -17.69 10.32 -11.31
N LYS A 60 -17.26 11.39 -11.97
CA LYS A 60 -16.53 11.30 -13.23
C LYS A 60 -15.04 11.10 -12.99
N PRO A 61 -14.32 10.50 -13.95
CA PRO A 61 -12.86 10.54 -14.01
C PRO A 61 -12.29 11.94 -13.72
N SER A 62 -11.20 12.01 -12.96
CA SER A 62 -10.63 13.28 -12.53
C SER A 62 -10.14 14.17 -13.67
N ASN A 63 -9.75 13.58 -14.81
CA ASN A 63 -9.41 14.31 -16.03
C ASN A 63 -10.60 15.09 -16.62
N GLU A 64 -11.84 14.73 -16.29
CA GLU A 64 -13.05 15.43 -16.74
C GLU A 64 -13.44 16.63 -15.85
N TRP A 65 -12.75 16.84 -14.71
CA TRP A 65 -13.11 17.91 -13.77
C TRP A 65 -12.66 19.29 -14.25
N GLY A 66 -11.77 19.34 -15.26
CA GLY A 66 -11.28 20.59 -15.82
C GLY A 66 -10.36 21.37 -14.87
N ILE A 67 -9.65 20.69 -13.96
CA ILE A 67 -8.68 21.30 -13.04
C ILE A 67 -7.26 21.04 -13.55
N GLN A 68 -6.54 22.10 -13.93
CA GLN A 68 -5.15 21.99 -14.38
C GLN A 68 -4.24 21.56 -13.22
N GLY A 69 -3.26 20.68 -13.50
CA GLY A 69 -2.32 20.17 -12.48
C GLY A 69 -2.87 19.04 -11.61
N LEU A 70 -4.16 18.68 -11.72
CA LEU A 70 -4.77 17.63 -10.88
C LEU A 70 -4.09 16.26 -11.05
N SER A 71 -3.68 15.94 -12.27
CA SER A 71 -3.01 14.67 -12.60
C SER A 71 -1.64 14.46 -11.92
N GLU A 72 -1.07 15.50 -11.30
CA GLU A 72 0.15 15.39 -10.49
C GLU A 72 -0.13 14.74 -9.12
N TYR A 73 -1.38 14.80 -8.67
CA TYR A 73 -1.77 14.40 -7.32
C TYR A 73 -2.82 13.28 -7.28
N TYR A 74 -3.58 13.09 -8.36
CA TYR A 74 -4.66 12.11 -8.41
C TYR A 74 -4.74 11.42 -9.78
N PRO A 75 -5.10 10.12 -9.85
CA PRO A 75 -5.16 9.40 -11.13
C PRO A 75 -6.22 9.97 -12.09
N GLU A 76 -5.85 10.19 -13.35
CA GLU A 76 -6.68 10.84 -14.38
C GLU A 76 -8.01 10.11 -14.63
N GLU A 77 -7.98 8.77 -14.62
CA GLU A 77 -9.14 7.92 -14.90
C GLU A 77 -9.95 7.57 -13.64
N ALA A 78 -9.52 8.02 -12.45
CA ALA A 78 -10.16 7.69 -11.20
C ALA A 78 -11.25 8.72 -10.84
N PRO A 79 -12.49 8.30 -10.55
CA PRO A 79 -13.44 9.13 -9.83
C PRO A 79 -13.10 9.16 -8.33
N LEU A 80 -13.66 10.12 -7.61
CA LEU A 80 -13.49 10.26 -6.17
C LEU A 80 -14.60 9.57 -5.38
N VAL A 81 -15.80 9.43 -5.96
CA VAL A 81 -16.99 8.85 -5.32
C VAL A 81 -17.44 7.58 -6.05
N GLU A 82 -17.73 6.49 -5.30
CA GLU A 82 -18.35 5.26 -5.83
C GLU A 82 -19.80 5.50 -6.29
N GLU A 83 -20.33 4.69 -7.21
CA GLU A 83 -21.61 4.87 -7.91
C GLU A 83 -22.85 5.08 -7.02
N PHE A 84 -22.83 4.64 -5.75
CA PHE A 84 -23.94 4.80 -4.81
C PHE A 84 -23.63 5.78 -3.68
N ILE A 85 -22.78 5.42 -2.71
CA ILE A 85 -22.25 6.31 -1.65
C ILE A 85 -20.92 5.74 -1.14
N GLY A 86 -19.88 6.58 -1.09
CA GLY A 86 -18.55 6.22 -0.57
C GLY A 86 -17.44 6.81 -1.42
N ILE A 87 -16.22 6.86 -0.89
CA ILE A 87 -15.05 7.28 -1.68
C ILE A 87 -14.46 6.08 -2.40
N THR A 88 -13.77 6.31 -3.52
CA THR A 88 -13.08 5.25 -4.27
C THR A 88 -11.80 4.80 -3.57
N PRO A 89 -11.27 3.60 -3.90
CA PRO A 89 -9.94 3.18 -3.44
C PRO A 89 -8.83 4.19 -3.79
N ASP A 90 -8.91 4.87 -4.94
CA ASP A 90 -7.92 5.90 -5.31
C ASP A 90 -7.96 7.12 -4.36
N ALA A 91 -9.16 7.50 -3.90
CA ALA A 91 -9.34 8.54 -2.90
C ALA A 91 -8.81 8.11 -1.52
N GLU A 92 -8.94 6.83 -1.17
CA GLU A 92 -8.30 6.27 0.02
C GLU A 92 -6.78 6.33 -0.11
N ASP A 93 -6.21 5.83 -1.21
CA ASP A 93 -4.78 5.90 -1.51
C ASP A 93 -4.23 7.33 -1.41
N PHE A 94 -4.97 8.29 -1.97
CA PHE A 94 -4.63 9.70 -1.86
C PHE A 94 -4.55 10.16 -0.40
N ILE A 95 -5.60 9.92 0.42
CA ILE A 95 -5.61 10.34 1.83
C ILE A 95 -4.44 9.71 2.58
N ASN A 96 -4.19 8.41 2.37
CA ASN A 96 -3.09 7.73 3.04
C ASN A 96 -1.71 8.27 2.63
N THR A 97 -1.57 8.73 1.38
CA THR A 97 -0.35 9.42 0.93
C THR A 97 -0.28 10.86 1.47
N TYR A 98 -1.42 11.55 1.54
CA TYR A 98 -1.54 12.96 1.93
C TYR A 98 -1.27 13.20 3.42
N HIS A 99 -1.76 12.33 4.30
CA HIS A 99 -1.48 12.43 5.75
C HIS A 99 -0.02 12.12 6.11
N SER A 100 0.82 11.77 5.13
CA SER A 100 1.91 10.80 5.32
C SER A 100 1.33 9.42 5.66
N PRO A 101 1.94 8.29 5.24
CA PRO A 101 1.55 6.92 5.62
C PRO A 101 1.56 6.61 7.15
N ASP A 102 1.54 7.65 8.00
CA ASP A 102 1.93 7.64 9.40
C ASP A 102 0.79 7.38 10.39
N GLU A 103 -0.46 7.76 10.13
CA GLU A 103 -1.38 7.99 11.27
C GLU A 103 -1.88 6.72 12.00
N ALA A 104 -1.72 5.52 11.41
CA ALA A 104 -1.90 4.25 12.14
C ALA A 104 -1.13 3.05 11.56
N GLN A 105 -0.82 3.10 10.25
CA GLN A 105 -0.20 2.01 9.49
C GLN A 105 1.28 1.83 9.81
N GLN A 106 2.01 2.93 10.01
CA GLN A 106 3.42 2.91 10.31
C GLN A 106 3.73 2.72 11.78
N LYS A 107 2.95 3.24 12.74
CA LYS A 107 3.41 3.33 14.14
C LYS A 107 4.00 2.02 14.70
N ASN A 108 3.32 0.88 14.53
CA ASN A 108 3.78 -0.38 15.12
C ASN A 108 4.98 -0.97 14.36
N MET A 109 4.89 -1.05 13.02
CA MET A 109 6.00 -1.59 12.20
C MET A 109 7.22 -0.66 12.20
N PHE A 110 6.99 0.66 12.20
CA PHE A 110 8.00 1.70 12.34
C PHE A 110 8.63 1.67 13.72
N ALA A 111 7.87 1.47 14.80
CA ALA A 111 8.44 1.27 16.13
C ALA A 111 9.34 0.03 16.17
N ILE A 112 8.92 -1.09 15.56
CA ILE A 112 9.77 -2.29 15.41
C ILE A 112 11.02 -1.95 14.60
N LEU A 113 10.88 -1.23 13.48
CA LEU A 113 12.00 -0.82 12.63
C LEU A 113 13.00 0.05 13.39
N GLN A 114 12.53 1.08 14.08
CA GLN A 114 13.36 1.96 14.92
C GLN A 114 14.04 1.18 16.02
N PHE A 115 13.30 0.33 16.74
CA PHE A 115 13.81 -0.52 17.80
C PHE A 115 14.97 -1.41 17.30
N CYS A 116 14.80 -2.02 16.12
CA CYS A 116 15.81 -2.89 15.52
C CYS A 116 17.01 -2.09 14.94
N ARG A 117 16.78 -0.88 14.41
CA ARG A 117 17.81 -0.01 13.82
C ARG A 117 18.65 0.74 14.85
N GLU A 118 18.24 0.82 16.10
CA GLU A 118 19.05 1.45 17.14
C GLU A 118 20.48 0.89 17.14
N ASP A 119 21.47 1.79 17.12
CA ASP A 119 22.89 1.47 16.92
C ASP A 119 23.43 0.47 17.94
N SER A 120 22.87 0.46 19.14
CA SER A 120 23.21 -0.45 20.23
C SER A 120 22.70 -1.89 20.02
N ARG A 121 21.71 -2.10 19.13
CA ARG A 121 21.05 -3.40 18.93
C ARG A 121 21.34 -4.02 17.56
N LYS A 122 21.11 -3.29 16.46
CA LYS A 122 21.28 -3.73 15.07
C LYS A 122 20.69 -5.13 14.79
N LEU A 123 19.39 -5.29 15.05
CA LEU A 123 18.68 -6.57 15.07
C LEU A 123 18.18 -7.00 13.67
N GLN A 124 19.11 -7.23 12.73
CA GLN A 124 18.79 -7.66 11.35
C GLN A 124 17.99 -8.97 11.32
N THR A 125 18.41 -9.97 12.08
CA THR A 125 17.81 -11.32 12.04
C THR A 125 16.39 -11.28 12.59
N GLU A 126 16.20 -10.61 13.73
CA GLU A 126 14.90 -10.48 14.38
C GLU A 126 13.94 -9.66 13.53
N TYR A 127 14.39 -8.53 12.95
CA TYR A 127 13.56 -7.75 12.03
C TYR A 127 13.10 -8.60 10.84
N THR A 128 14.03 -9.34 10.22
CA THR A 128 13.73 -10.21 9.08
C THR A 128 12.71 -11.28 9.46
N GLN A 129 12.83 -11.89 10.64
CA GLN A 129 11.88 -12.87 11.15
C GLN A 129 10.49 -12.27 11.38
N ILE A 130 10.42 -11.08 11.99
CA ILE A 130 9.16 -10.37 12.26
C ILE A 130 8.48 -9.98 10.94
N ARG A 131 9.20 -9.30 10.05
CA ARG A 131 8.68 -8.86 8.76
C ARG A 131 8.19 -10.05 7.94
N THR A 132 8.99 -11.11 7.83
CA THR A 132 8.60 -12.35 7.14
C THR A 132 7.34 -12.97 7.75
N PHE A 133 7.24 -13.02 9.09
CA PHE A 133 6.06 -13.58 9.76
C PHE A 133 4.80 -12.77 9.46
N LEU A 134 4.85 -11.44 9.57
CA LEU A 134 3.72 -10.55 9.30
C LEU A 134 3.32 -10.52 7.81
N SER A 135 4.26 -10.80 6.92
CA SER A 135 4.06 -10.83 5.48
C SER A 135 3.42 -12.12 4.95
N GLN A 136 3.25 -13.15 5.80
CA GLN A 136 2.72 -14.45 5.41
C GLN A 136 1.18 -14.53 5.51
N PRO A 137 0.47 -14.91 4.43
CA PRO A 137 -0.99 -15.04 4.44
C PRO A 137 -1.53 -15.93 5.55
N GLN A 138 -0.84 -17.01 5.89
CA GLN A 138 -1.23 -17.92 6.98
C GLN A 138 -1.13 -17.30 8.38
N HIS A 139 -0.42 -16.16 8.52
CA HIS A 139 -0.29 -15.44 9.78
C HIS A 139 -1.12 -14.15 9.79
N ALA A 140 -1.90 -13.88 8.75
CA ALA A 140 -2.83 -12.76 8.73
C ALA A 140 -3.87 -12.87 9.86
N VAL A 141 -4.25 -14.10 10.19
CA VAL A 141 -5.13 -14.46 11.30
C VAL A 141 -4.51 -15.67 12.01
N VAL A 142 -4.32 -15.58 13.32
CA VAL A 142 -3.62 -16.58 14.13
C VAL A 142 -4.41 -16.92 15.39
N SER A 143 -4.23 -18.15 15.87
CA SER A 143 -4.70 -18.54 17.20
C SER A 143 -3.90 -17.85 18.30
N SER A 144 -4.47 -17.79 19.51
CA SER A 144 -3.78 -17.29 20.70
C SER A 144 -2.47 -18.03 20.99
N PHE A 145 -2.44 -19.34 20.76
CA PHE A 145 -1.25 -20.16 20.97
C PHE A 145 -0.13 -19.78 19.98
N GLN A 146 -0.42 -19.76 18.68
CA GLN A 146 0.53 -19.36 17.64
C GLN A 146 1.07 -17.95 17.89
N PHE A 147 0.18 -17.03 18.28
CA PHE A 147 0.55 -15.65 18.53
C PHE A 147 1.52 -15.50 19.70
N VAL A 148 1.22 -16.15 20.83
CA VAL A 148 2.10 -16.15 22.01
C VAL A 148 3.42 -16.85 21.70
N GLN A 149 3.38 -18.01 21.05
CA GLN A 149 4.57 -18.77 20.68
C GLN A 149 5.54 -17.93 19.83
N PHE A 150 5.02 -17.21 18.84
CA PHE A 150 5.85 -16.36 17.99
C PHE A 150 6.41 -15.16 18.76
N ALA A 151 5.55 -14.39 19.43
CA ALA A 151 5.97 -13.19 20.15
C ALA A 151 6.97 -13.49 21.29
N ASP A 152 6.85 -14.62 21.97
CA ASP A 152 7.75 -15.02 23.07
C ASP A 152 9.01 -15.75 22.60
N SER A 153 9.15 -16.00 21.29
CA SER A 153 10.41 -16.49 20.71
C SER A 153 11.52 -15.43 20.76
N PHE A 154 11.15 -14.16 20.94
CA PHE A 154 12.07 -13.03 21.08
C PHE A 154 12.38 -12.77 22.55
N ARG A 155 13.67 -12.69 22.90
CA ARG A 155 14.12 -12.49 24.29
C ARG A 155 13.77 -11.11 24.85
N ASP A 156 13.74 -10.10 23.98
CA ASP A 156 13.46 -8.73 24.37
C ASP A 156 11.95 -8.52 24.56
N ARG A 157 11.56 -8.14 25.78
CA ARG A 157 10.15 -7.96 26.14
C ARG A 157 9.51 -6.76 25.47
N GLU A 158 10.28 -5.72 25.18
CA GLU A 158 9.79 -4.53 24.47
C GLU A 158 9.50 -4.89 23.02
N LEU A 159 10.43 -5.60 22.35
CA LEU A 159 10.20 -6.11 21.00
C LEU A 159 9.00 -7.06 20.93
N SER A 160 8.90 -8.00 21.88
CA SER A 160 7.73 -8.89 22.00
C SER A 160 6.42 -8.11 22.14
N SER A 161 6.41 -7.05 22.96
CA SER A 161 5.25 -6.16 23.11
C SER A 161 4.90 -5.43 21.81
N LEU A 162 5.89 -4.94 21.06
CA LEU A 162 5.68 -4.28 19.77
C LEU A 162 5.08 -5.24 18.73
N ILE A 163 5.59 -6.47 18.65
CA ILE A 163 5.03 -7.53 17.78
C ILE A 163 3.56 -7.77 18.13
N ARG A 164 3.24 -7.82 19.43
CA ARG A 164 1.87 -8.05 19.89
C ARG A 164 0.91 -6.93 19.48
N GLN A 165 1.40 -5.71 19.37
CA GLN A 165 0.60 -4.57 18.92
C GLN A 165 0.26 -4.63 17.43
N CYS A 166 0.89 -5.50 16.63
CA CYS A 166 0.52 -5.68 15.22
C CYS A 166 -0.81 -6.42 15.01
N TYR A 167 -1.37 -7.02 16.07
CA TYR A 167 -2.61 -7.80 16.03
C TYR A 167 -3.69 -7.23 16.95
N GLU A 168 -4.94 -7.47 16.59
CA GLU A 168 -6.11 -7.24 17.42
C GLU A 168 -6.90 -8.53 17.63
N GLU A 169 -7.54 -8.67 18.79
CA GLU A 169 -8.42 -9.80 19.09
C GLU A 169 -9.74 -9.66 18.31
N ILE A 170 -10.17 -10.75 17.67
CA ILE A 170 -11.51 -10.82 17.07
C ILE A 170 -12.50 -11.13 18.20
N THR A 171 -13.20 -10.09 18.68
CA THR A 171 -14.17 -10.19 19.78
C THR A 171 -15.58 -10.57 19.33
N SER A 172 -15.89 -10.36 18.05
CA SER A 172 -17.14 -10.77 17.41
C SER A 172 -17.10 -12.27 17.03
N PRO A 173 -18.27 -12.90 16.82
CA PRO A 173 -18.31 -14.31 16.40
C PRO A 173 -17.52 -14.54 15.11
N LEU A 174 -16.55 -15.46 15.14
CA LEU A 174 -15.68 -15.77 13.99
C LEU A 174 -16.45 -16.19 12.74
N MET A 175 -17.64 -16.78 12.90
CA MET A 175 -18.56 -17.15 11.81
C MET A 175 -19.01 -15.96 10.93
N ASN A 176 -18.88 -14.74 11.42
CA ASN A 176 -19.19 -13.51 10.68
C ASN A 176 -18.12 -13.19 9.62
N TYR A 177 -16.96 -13.84 9.69
CA TYR A 177 -15.85 -13.61 8.79
C TYR A 177 -15.63 -14.80 7.86
N ARG A 178 -14.95 -14.53 6.76
CA ARG A 178 -14.38 -15.55 5.88
C ARG A 178 -12.89 -15.29 5.69
N LYS A 179 -12.15 -16.31 5.27
CA LYS A 179 -10.73 -16.20 4.99
C LYS A 179 -10.54 -15.61 3.59
N CYS A 180 -9.74 -14.55 3.49
CA CYS A 180 -9.38 -13.98 2.21
C CYS A 180 -8.54 -15.01 1.42
N PRO A 181 -8.93 -15.39 0.20
CA PRO A 181 -8.20 -16.36 -0.60
C PRO A 181 -6.85 -15.82 -1.11
N HIS A 182 -6.68 -14.50 -1.15
CA HIS A 182 -5.43 -13.87 -1.56
C HIS A 182 -4.43 -13.72 -0.40
N CYS A 183 -4.84 -13.04 0.68
CA CYS A 183 -3.94 -12.63 1.77
C CYS A 183 -4.22 -13.33 3.11
N GLY A 184 -5.23 -14.20 3.21
CA GLY A 184 -5.57 -14.93 4.43
C GLY A 184 -6.23 -14.10 5.54
N TRP A 185 -6.35 -12.77 5.37
CA TRP A 185 -6.98 -11.89 6.35
C TRP A 185 -8.50 -12.06 6.40
N THR A 186 -9.16 -11.39 7.35
CA THR A 186 -10.62 -11.50 7.51
C THR A 186 -11.37 -10.74 6.41
N LEU A 187 -12.29 -11.43 5.74
CA LEU A 187 -13.31 -10.84 4.87
C LEU A 187 -14.56 -10.48 5.68
N GLU A 188 -15.13 -9.32 5.36
CA GLU A 188 -16.42 -8.86 5.89
C GLU A 188 -17.43 -8.74 4.74
N TYR A 189 -18.69 -9.13 4.97
CA TYR A 189 -19.75 -8.99 3.99
C TYR A 189 -20.39 -7.60 4.11
N LYS A 190 -20.23 -6.74 3.09
CA LYS A 190 -20.72 -5.36 3.06
C LYS A 190 -21.23 -5.02 1.66
N GLN A 191 -22.39 -4.36 1.58
CA GLN A 191 -22.99 -3.95 0.30
C GLN A 191 -23.10 -5.13 -0.70
N ASP A 192 -23.63 -6.26 -0.22
CA ASP A 192 -23.84 -7.49 -1.00
C ASP A 192 -22.58 -8.13 -1.62
N ARG A 193 -21.39 -7.79 -1.11
CA ARG A 193 -20.11 -8.37 -1.53
C ARG A 193 -19.17 -8.65 -0.35
N TRP A 194 -18.30 -9.64 -0.51
CA TRP A 194 -17.17 -9.85 0.39
C TRP A 194 -16.08 -8.80 0.14
N ARG A 195 -15.60 -8.17 1.21
CA ARG A 195 -14.50 -7.19 1.13
C ARG A 195 -13.34 -7.59 2.03
N CYS A 196 -12.14 -7.57 1.46
CA CYS A 196 -10.88 -7.70 2.18
C CYS A 196 -10.33 -6.30 2.49
N ASN A 197 -10.52 -5.84 3.72
CA ASN A 197 -10.21 -4.45 4.12
C ASN A 197 -10.95 -3.41 3.26
N LYS A 198 -10.60 -2.13 3.43
CA LYS A 198 -11.22 -1.02 2.71
C LYS A 198 -10.95 -1.06 1.20
N GLU A 199 -9.69 -1.23 0.79
CA GLU A 199 -9.30 -1.13 -0.62
C GLU A 199 -9.72 -2.30 -1.50
N ASN A 200 -10.00 -3.46 -0.89
CA ASN A 200 -10.45 -4.66 -1.57
C ASN A 200 -9.59 -5.10 -2.78
N ILE A 201 -8.31 -4.73 -2.86
CA ILE A 201 -7.40 -5.15 -3.94
C ILE A 201 -7.34 -6.67 -4.07
N CYS A 202 -7.46 -7.40 -2.95
CA CYS A 202 -7.50 -8.86 -2.98
C CYS A 202 -8.62 -9.44 -3.86
N HIS A 203 -9.73 -8.72 -4.03
CA HIS A 203 -10.85 -9.15 -4.88
C HIS A 203 -10.51 -9.09 -6.37
N THR A 204 -9.52 -8.28 -6.79
CA THR A 204 -9.03 -8.32 -8.18
C THR A 204 -7.96 -9.39 -8.39
N LEU A 205 -7.38 -9.91 -7.30
CA LEU A 205 -6.24 -10.84 -7.31
C LEU A 205 -6.61 -12.28 -6.95
N ALA A 206 -7.84 -12.54 -6.53
CA ALA A 206 -8.34 -13.87 -6.21
C ALA A 206 -9.85 -13.95 -6.42
N ASP A 207 -10.34 -15.18 -6.55
CA ASP A 207 -11.77 -15.48 -6.67
C ASP A 207 -12.46 -15.45 -5.30
N PHE A 208 -13.53 -14.65 -5.20
CA PHE A 208 -14.31 -14.44 -3.98
C PHE A 208 -15.67 -15.14 -4.03
N GLU A 209 -15.97 -15.91 -5.08
CA GLU A 209 -17.22 -16.68 -5.19
C GLU A 209 -17.28 -17.79 -4.13
N VAL A 210 -16.13 -18.42 -3.84
CA VAL A 210 -16.01 -19.47 -2.82
C VAL A 210 -14.95 -19.05 -1.79
N VAL A 211 -15.42 -18.62 -0.63
CA VAL A 211 -14.55 -18.17 0.48
C VAL A 211 -14.67 -19.11 1.68
N GLU A 212 -13.52 -19.55 2.18
CA GLU A 212 -13.43 -20.50 3.29
C GLU A 212 -13.81 -19.86 4.64
N GLN A 213 -14.31 -20.68 5.56
CA GLN A 213 -14.41 -20.30 6.97
C GLN A 213 -13.08 -20.51 7.69
N PHE A 214 -12.88 -19.79 8.79
CA PHE A 214 -11.78 -20.09 9.70
C PHE A 214 -12.14 -21.29 10.59
N ASP A 215 -11.19 -22.21 10.79
CA ASP A 215 -11.32 -23.31 11.75
C ASP A 215 -10.22 -23.19 12.82
N PHE A 216 -10.57 -22.58 13.96
CA PHE A 216 -9.71 -22.46 15.14
C PHE A 216 -10.29 -23.20 16.36
N ARG A 217 -11.25 -24.11 16.16
CA ARG A 217 -11.79 -25.00 17.21
C ARG A 217 -12.09 -24.33 18.57
N ASN A 218 -12.64 -23.12 18.54
CA ASN A 218 -12.99 -22.25 19.69
C ASN A 218 -11.82 -21.58 20.45
N GLU A 219 -10.61 -21.54 19.91
CA GLU A 219 -9.55 -20.72 20.46
C GLU A 219 -9.84 -19.22 20.29
N ARG A 220 -9.25 -18.38 21.15
CA ARG A 220 -9.21 -16.94 20.88
C ARG A 220 -8.37 -16.71 19.63
N VAL A 221 -8.85 -15.81 18.77
CA VAL A 221 -8.25 -15.54 17.47
C VAL A 221 -7.84 -14.09 17.38
N TYR A 222 -6.68 -13.86 16.79
CA TYR A 222 -6.11 -12.55 16.56
C TYR A 222 -5.94 -12.34 15.07
N ARG A 223 -6.27 -11.16 14.56
CA ARG A 223 -5.99 -10.77 13.18
C ARG A 223 -5.00 -9.61 13.16
N LEU A 224 -4.24 -9.48 12.08
CA LEU A 224 -3.44 -8.28 11.86
C LEU A 224 -4.32 -7.04 11.92
N LEU A 225 -3.80 -5.94 12.46
CA LEU A 225 -4.46 -4.65 12.34
C LEU A 225 -4.67 -4.30 10.86
N PRO A 226 -5.77 -3.59 10.49
CA PRO A 226 -6.01 -3.19 9.11
C PRO A 226 -4.84 -2.48 8.43
N GLY A 227 -4.09 -1.67 9.19
CA GLY A 227 -2.89 -1.01 8.68
C GLY A 227 -1.72 -1.98 8.43
N ILE A 228 -1.48 -2.93 9.33
CA ILE A 228 -0.42 -3.94 9.12
C ILE A 228 -0.80 -4.85 7.95
N GLN A 229 -2.08 -5.24 7.82
CA GLN A 229 -2.52 -6.00 6.66
C GLN A 229 -2.23 -5.27 5.34
N ARG A 230 -2.53 -3.97 5.27
CA ARG A 230 -2.40 -3.21 4.03
C ARG A 230 -0.94 -2.88 3.66
N TYR A 231 -0.09 -2.54 4.62
CA TYR A 231 1.26 -2.02 4.35
C TYR A 231 2.41 -2.97 4.66
N VAL A 232 2.12 -4.08 5.34
CA VAL A 232 3.12 -5.11 5.66
C VAL A 232 2.79 -6.41 4.95
N LEU A 233 1.55 -6.90 5.12
CA LEU A 233 1.13 -8.18 4.55
C LEU A 233 1.01 -8.12 3.03
N LEU A 234 0.24 -7.18 2.48
CA LEU A 234 0.04 -7.14 1.03
C LEU A 234 1.34 -6.92 0.22
N PRO A 235 2.19 -5.92 0.53
CA PRO A 235 3.47 -5.78 -0.16
C PRO A 235 4.38 -7.00 0.06
N GLY A 236 4.41 -7.49 1.31
CA GLY A 236 5.16 -8.65 1.75
C GLY A 236 4.88 -9.93 0.96
N ILE A 237 3.64 -10.14 0.54
CA ILE A 237 3.28 -11.29 -0.32
C ILE A 237 4.06 -11.24 -1.63
N SER A 238 4.18 -10.07 -2.26
CA SER A 238 4.91 -9.90 -3.52
C SER A 238 6.43 -10.05 -3.31
N GLU A 239 6.96 -9.44 -2.24
CA GLU A 239 8.37 -9.55 -1.85
C GLU A 239 8.81 -11.01 -1.66
N MET A 240 8.05 -11.77 -0.85
CA MET A 240 8.35 -13.18 -0.59
C MET A 240 8.16 -14.07 -1.81
N LYS A 241 7.12 -13.83 -2.63
CA LYS A 241 6.91 -14.58 -3.88
C LYS A 241 8.10 -14.42 -4.82
N LEU A 242 8.62 -13.20 -4.96
CA LEU A 242 9.79 -12.93 -5.76
C LEU A 242 11.05 -13.58 -5.16
N ALA A 243 11.25 -13.49 -3.85
CA ALA A 243 12.38 -14.13 -3.18
C ALA A 243 12.37 -15.65 -3.37
N ASP A 244 11.21 -16.29 -3.18
CA ASP A 244 11.06 -17.74 -3.36
C ASP A 244 11.22 -18.15 -4.82
N TYR A 245 10.74 -17.32 -5.76
CA TYR A 245 10.98 -17.53 -7.18
C TYR A 245 12.48 -17.53 -7.50
N LEU A 246 13.21 -16.52 -7.05
CA LEU A 246 14.64 -16.37 -7.31
C LEU A 246 15.46 -17.47 -6.59
N ARG A 247 15.11 -17.85 -5.36
CA ARG A 247 15.75 -18.99 -4.67
C ARG A 247 15.56 -20.31 -5.41
N ARG A 248 14.39 -20.56 -5.98
CA ARG A 248 14.15 -21.75 -6.85
C ARG A 248 14.97 -21.71 -8.15
N LYS A 249 15.49 -20.54 -8.53
CA LYS A 249 16.43 -20.34 -9.64
C LYS A 249 17.89 -20.36 -9.17
N GLU A 250 18.15 -20.80 -7.94
CA GLU A 250 19.48 -20.93 -7.33
C GLU A 250 20.20 -19.60 -7.09
N TYR A 251 19.48 -18.48 -7.07
CA TYR A 251 20.04 -17.21 -6.61
C TYR A 251 20.13 -17.18 -5.08
N GLU A 252 21.22 -16.60 -4.57
CA GLU A 252 21.35 -16.27 -3.15
C GLU A 252 20.56 -14.99 -2.86
N VAL A 253 19.47 -15.12 -2.09
CA VAL A 253 18.52 -14.02 -1.83
C VAL A 253 18.35 -13.77 -0.35
N GLU A 254 18.70 -12.55 0.06
CA GLU A 254 18.46 -11.97 1.39
C GLU A 254 17.16 -11.16 1.36
N LEU A 255 16.30 -11.33 2.36
CA LEU A 255 15.11 -10.49 2.57
C LEU A 255 15.46 -9.37 3.55
N TYR A 256 14.95 -8.18 3.28
CA TYR A 256 15.03 -6.99 4.15
C TYR A 256 16.46 -6.57 4.54
N PRO A 257 17.45 -6.57 3.62
CA PRO A 257 18.83 -6.19 3.93
C PRO A 257 18.92 -4.81 4.58
N ASN A 258 19.93 -4.65 5.44
CA ASN A 258 20.22 -3.42 6.18
C ASN A 258 19.00 -2.92 7.00
N ILE A 259 18.25 -3.87 7.56
CA ILE A 259 17.05 -3.65 8.36
C ILE A 259 16.05 -2.84 7.55
N ASP A 260 15.52 -3.43 6.47
CA ASP A 260 14.48 -2.84 5.61
C ASP A 260 14.92 -1.58 4.84
N GLU A 261 16.18 -1.50 4.43
CA GLU A 261 16.59 -0.45 3.49
C GLU A 261 16.07 -0.73 2.08
N TYR A 262 16.08 -2.01 1.71
CA TYR A 262 15.53 -2.58 0.49
C TYR A 262 14.76 -3.85 0.83
N ASP A 263 13.88 -4.29 -0.06
CA ASP A 263 13.05 -5.47 0.20
C ASP A 263 13.84 -6.77 -0.01
N LEU A 264 14.66 -6.82 -1.07
CA LEU A 264 15.51 -7.98 -1.38
C LEU A 264 16.94 -7.54 -1.73
N ALA A 265 17.91 -8.38 -1.41
CA ALA A 265 19.22 -8.36 -2.04
C ALA A 265 19.56 -9.70 -2.68
N ILE A 266 20.22 -9.64 -3.83
CA ILE A 266 20.74 -10.79 -4.57
C ILE A 266 22.26 -10.68 -4.61
N SER A 267 22.94 -11.71 -4.10
CA SER A 267 24.39 -11.85 -4.19
C SER A 267 24.77 -12.53 -5.50
N LEU A 268 25.48 -11.82 -6.39
CA LEU A 268 26.04 -12.34 -7.63
C LEU A 268 27.56 -12.16 -7.62
N HIS A 269 28.31 -13.21 -7.29
CA HIS A 269 29.77 -13.16 -7.18
C HIS A 269 30.23 -12.00 -6.24
N ASN A 270 30.88 -10.96 -6.79
CA ASN A 270 31.36 -9.80 -6.04
C ASN A 270 30.39 -8.60 -6.10
N LEU A 271 29.17 -8.80 -6.61
CA LEU A 271 28.16 -7.76 -6.77
C LEU A 271 26.94 -8.06 -5.91
N LYS A 272 26.40 -7.04 -5.26
CA LYS A 272 25.10 -7.10 -4.58
C LYS A 272 24.11 -6.22 -5.34
N ILE A 273 23.02 -6.84 -5.78
CA ILE A 273 21.89 -6.16 -6.43
C ILE A 273 20.77 -6.04 -5.42
N PHE A 274 20.15 -4.86 -5.33
CA PHE A 274 19.02 -4.61 -4.45
C PHE A 274 17.75 -4.44 -5.25
N LEU A 275 16.66 -5.03 -4.77
CA LEU A 275 15.33 -4.87 -5.35
C LEU A 275 14.42 -4.21 -4.31
N ASP A 276 13.69 -3.21 -4.76
CA ASP A 276 12.70 -2.47 -3.98
C ASP A 276 11.34 -2.64 -4.67
N VAL A 277 10.51 -3.51 -4.13
CA VAL A 277 9.19 -3.84 -4.66
C VAL A 277 8.25 -2.67 -4.37
N LYS A 278 7.58 -2.18 -5.41
CA LYS A 278 6.66 -1.05 -5.33
C LYS A 278 5.34 -1.39 -6.01
N ASP A 279 4.31 -1.50 -5.19
CA ASP A 279 3.00 -2.00 -5.58
C ASP A 279 1.95 -0.89 -5.72
N PHE A 280 2.31 0.16 -6.45
CA PHE A 280 1.40 1.28 -6.73
C PHE A 280 0.33 0.85 -7.75
N LYS A 281 -0.89 1.36 -7.58
CA LYS A 281 -1.98 1.08 -8.52
C LYS A 281 -1.75 1.72 -9.88
N ASP A 282 -1.32 2.97 -9.90
CA ASP A 282 -1.15 3.76 -11.11
C ASP A 282 0.32 4.10 -11.38
N PRO A 283 0.81 3.94 -12.63
CA PRO A 283 2.21 4.21 -12.98
C PRO A 283 2.61 5.68 -12.83
N ARG A 284 1.70 6.64 -12.99
CA ARG A 284 2.00 8.06 -12.76
C ARG A 284 2.13 8.34 -11.27
N THR A 285 1.31 7.74 -10.42
CA THR A 285 1.48 7.84 -8.96
C THR A 285 2.83 7.31 -8.50
N LEU A 286 3.30 6.18 -9.04
CA LEU A 286 4.66 5.68 -8.76
C LEU A 286 5.74 6.69 -9.19
N ALA A 287 5.62 7.26 -10.39
CA ALA A 287 6.57 8.24 -10.88
C ALA A 287 6.56 9.52 -10.04
N ASN A 288 5.38 10.03 -9.70
CA ASN A 288 5.21 11.23 -8.88
C ASN A 288 5.77 11.02 -7.46
N PHE A 289 5.61 9.81 -6.90
CA PHE A 289 6.24 9.46 -5.63
C PHE A 289 7.75 9.73 -5.67
N PHE A 290 8.46 9.29 -6.71
CA PHE A 290 9.90 9.55 -6.87
C PHE A 290 10.22 11.00 -7.25
N ASN A 291 9.44 11.62 -8.13
CA ASN A 291 9.65 12.99 -8.57
C ASN A 291 9.57 14.02 -7.42
N GLN A 292 8.87 13.68 -6.35
CA GLN A 292 8.69 14.53 -5.16
C GLN A 292 9.74 14.26 -4.06
N GLN A 293 10.62 13.28 -4.25
CA GLN A 293 11.66 12.97 -3.27
C GLN A 293 12.84 13.93 -3.34
N SER A 294 13.56 14.05 -2.23
CA SER A 294 14.83 14.79 -2.21
C SER A 294 15.92 14.04 -2.98
N ALA A 295 16.92 14.76 -3.46
CA ALA A 295 18.12 14.17 -4.08
C ALA A 295 18.75 13.08 -3.18
N ALA A 296 18.87 13.35 -1.87
CA ALA A 296 19.42 12.41 -0.90
C ALA A 296 18.60 11.11 -0.79
N TYR A 297 17.28 11.17 -0.96
CA TYR A 297 16.45 9.97 -1.01
C TYR A 297 16.67 9.21 -2.32
N LEU A 298 16.80 9.90 -3.45
CA LEU A 298 17.00 9.26 -4.76
C LEU A 298 18.38 8.60 -4.88
N GLU A 299 19.41 9.17 -4.25
CA GLU A 299 20.77 8.63 -4.23
C GLU A 299 20.85 7.21 -3.67
N LYS A 300 19.88 6.78 -2.85
CA LYS A 300 19.79 5.40 -2.37
C LYS A 300 19.51 4.39 -3.50
N TYR A 301 18.95 4.82 -4.63
CA TYR A 301 18.69 3.98 -5.80
C TYR A 301 19.86 4.08 -6.79
N GLY A 302 21.05 3.70 -6.35
CA GLY A 302 22.24 3.66 -7.20
C GLY A 302 22.13 2.63 -8.35
N PRO A 303 23.21 2.43 -9.13
CA PRO A 303 23.18 1.62 -10.36
C PRO A 303 22.83 0.13 -10.16
N ASN A 304 22.91 -0.37 -8.93
CA ASN A 304 22.59 -1.77 -8.58
C ASN A 304 21.25 -1.91 -7.85
N VAL A 305 20.43 -0.86 -7.84
CA VAL A 305 19.12 -0.86 -7.17
C VAL A 305 18.04 -0.74 -8.23
N TYR A 306 17.08 -1.66 -8.19
CA TYR A 306 15.96 -1.68 -9.12
C TYR A 306 14.65 -1.57 -8.37
N VAL A 307 13.78 -0.68 -8.86
CA VAL A 307 12.39 -0.62 -8.44
C VAL A 307 11.62 -1.70 -9.19
N VAL A 308 11.03 -2.65 -8.47
CA VAL A 308 10.34 -3.80 -9.06
C VAL A 308 8.84 -3.66 -8.88
N VAL A 309 8.09 -3.71 -9.97
CA VAL A 309 6.63 -3.66 -9.94
C VAL A 309 6.07 -5.07 -10.09
N PRO A 310 5.16 -5.53 -9.21
CA PRO A 310 4.52 -6.84 -9.33
C PRO A 310 3.88 -7.05 -10.70
N LYS A 311 4.01 -8.27 -11.26
CA LYS A 311 3.57 -8.56 -12.64
C LYS A 311 2.09 -8.19 -12.86
N TYR A 312 1.24 -8.48 -11.88
CA TYR A 312 -0.20 -8.29 -11.99
C TYR A 312 -0.60 -6.83 -12.26
N ARG A 313 0.23 -5.85 -11.87
CA ARG A 313 -0.03 -4.43 -12.17
C ARG A 313 0.00 -4.15 -13.66
N ASN A 314 0.86 -4.83 -14.42
CA ASN A 314 0.86 -4.72 -15.86
C ASN A 314 -0.32 -5.45 -16.51
N ASP A 315 -0.85 -6.50 -15.86
CA ASP A 315 -2.05 -7.20 -16.35
C ASP A 315 -3.30 -6.31 -16.18
N LEU A 316 -3.35 -5.48 -15.14
CA LEU A 316 -4.40 -4.49 -14.90
C LEU A 316 -4.20 -3.18 -15.70
N PHE A 317 -2.95 -2.72 -15.82
CA PHE A 317 -2.55 -1.48 -16.48
C PHE A 317 -1.41 -1.76 -17.48
N PRO A 318 -1.73 -2.07 -18.74
CA PRO A 318 -0.72 -2.41 -19.74
C PRO A 318 0.37 -1.35 -19.89
N TYR A 319 1.59 -1.83 -20.12
CA TYR A 319 2.80 -1.02 -20.27
C TYR A 319 3.19 -0.24 -19.01
N TYR A 320 2.94 -0.83 -17.83
CA TYR A 320 3.10 -0.14 -16.54
C TYR A 320 4.50 0.47 -16.38
N SER A 321 5.56 -0.34 -16.54
CA SER A 321 6.94 0.12 -16.34
C SER A 321 7.36 1.19 -17.35
N GLN A 322 6.93 1.07 -18.62
CA GLN A 322 7.21 2.09 -19.64
C GLN A 322 6.51 3.41 -19.30
N ARG A 323 5.23 3.35 -18.92
CA ARG A 323 4.45 4.54 -18.53
C ARG A 323 5.04 5.22 -17.30
N ALA A 324 5.37 4.45 -16.26
CA ALA A 324 5.99 5.00 -15.05
C ALA A 324 7.33 5.67 -15.38
N SER A 325 8.17 5.04 -16.20
CA SER A 325 9.45 5.58 -16.62
C SER A 325 9.33 6.88 -17.44
N LEU A 326 8.28 6.99 -18.29
CA LEU A 326 7.99 8.21 -19.05
C LEU A 326 7.60 9.39 -18.17
N PHE A 327 6.91 9.12 -17.05
CA PHE A 327 6.46 10.15 -16.11
C PHE A 327 7.53 10.58 -15.09
N LEU A 328 8.69 9.90 -15.02
CA LEU A 328 9.81 10.36 -14.19
C LEU A 328 10.38 11.68 -14.73
N ASN A 329 10.72 12.60 -13.81
CA ASN A 329 11.45 13.81 -14.15
C ASN A 329 12.94 13.51 -14.41
N GLU A 330 13.67 14.48 -14.96
CA GLU A 330 15.07 14.29 -15.35
C GLU A 330 16.01 14.03 -14.17
N GLU A 331 15.63 14.38 -12.94
CA GLU A 331 16.41 14.08 -11.74
C GLU A 331 16.21 12.62 -11.32
N ALA A 332 14.96 12.18 -11.18
CA ALA A 332 14.62 10.82 -10.79
C ALA A 332 15.11 9.79 -11.83
N LYS A 333 15.06 10.09 -13.13
CA LYS A 333 15.58 9.22 -14.20
C LYS A 333 17.07 8.87 -14.07
N LYS A 334 17.87 9.67 -13.35
CA LYS A 334 19.30 9.40 -13.14
C LYS A 334 19.55 8.24 -12.18
N PHE A 335 18.59 7.97 -11.28
CA PHE A 335 18.71 7.00 -10.20
C PHE A 335 17.74 5.83 -10.38
N ILE A 336 16.48 6.14 -10.70
CA ILE A 336 15.40 5.16 -10.68
C ILE A 336 15.40 4.32 -11.96
N THR A 337 15.65 3.02 -11.81
CA THR A 337 15.41 2.02 -12.85
C THR A 337 14.22 1.15 -12.47
N ILE A 338 13.13 1.23 -13.23
CA ILE A 338 11.89 0.47 -13.00
C ILE A 338 11.89 -0.80 -13.86
N LEU A 339 11.61 -1.94 -13.25
CA LEU A 339 11.45 -3.24 -13.90
C LEU A 339 10.12 -3.88 -13.47
N MET A 340 9.54 -4.69 -14.34
CA MET A 340 8.47 -5.60 -13.93
C MET A 340 9.07 -6.82 -13.23
N GLU A 341 8.35 -7.41 -12.30
CA GLU A 341 8.74 -8.63 -11.55
C GLU A 341 9.20 -9.77 -12.47
N ASN A 342 8.50 -9.99 -13.58
CA ASN A 342 8.82 -11.03 -14.57
C ASN A 342 10.06 -10.71 -15.44
N GLU A 343 10.63 -9.51 -15.32
CA GLU A 343 11.86 -9.09 -16.02
C GLU A 343 13.11 -9.27 -15.16
N VAL A 344 12.96 -9.47 -13.85
CA VAL A 344 14.07 -9.52 -12.88
C VAL A 344 15.08 -10.61 -13.26
N GLU A 345 14.66 -11.85 -13.49
CA GLU A 345 15.59 -12.94 -13.85
C GLU A 345 16.36 -12.64 -15.15
N LYS A 346 15.69 -12.03 -16.14
CA LYS A 346 16.33 -11.64 -17.40
C LYS A 346 17.37 -10.55 -17.17
N MET A 347 17.10 -9.60 -16.28
CA MET A 347 18.07 -8.59 -15.88
C MET A 347 19.26 -9.24 -15.17
N LEU A 348 19.03 -10.09 -14.17
CA LEU A 348 20.11 -10.77 -13.44
C LEU A 348 21.03 -11.57 -14.38
N LYS A 349 20.47 -12.26 -15.39
CA LYS A 349 21.25 -13.00 -16.40
C LYS A 349 22.10 -12.13 -17.31
N LYS A 350 21.75 -10.86 -17.52
CA LYS A 350 22.56 -9.90 -18.29
C LYS A 350 23.71 -9.32 -17.47
N VAL A 351 23.54 -9.29 -16.15
CA VAL A 351 24.57 -8.82 -15.21
C VAL A 351 25.59 -9.92 -14.92
N LEU A 352 25.18 -11.20 -15.09
CA LEU A 352 26.11 -12.32 -15.11
C LEU A 352 26.98 -12.26 -16.38
N PRO A 353 28.32 -12.26 -16.26
CA PRO A 353 29.25 -12.19 -17.39
C PRO A 353 29.24 -13.42 -18.30
#